data_AF-P74037-F1
#
_entry.id   AF-P74037-F1
#
_cell.length_a   1.000
_cell.length_b   1.000
_cell.length_c   1.000
_cell.angle_alpha   90.00
_cell.angle_beta   90.00
_cell.angle_gamma   90.00
#
_symmetry.space_group_name_H-M   'P 1'
#
loop_
_entity.id
_entity.type
_entity.pdbx_description
1 polymer ?
#
loop_
_entity_poly.entity_id
_entity_poly.type
_entity_poly.pdbx_seq_one_letter_code
_entity_poly.pdbx_strand_id
1 'polypeptide(L)'
;MQLISGFVDTYLTLNQAEETIFKEAIAEFSPLEQEDVMQLTTSWMLQGIEQGIERGQKSLLLKQIRHRFGELNAVNLSRIDILTVPQLEQLGEVLLDCSDFAELEQWLAAQSETPERKI
;
A
#
# COMPACT_ATOMS: atom_id res chain seq x y z
N MET A 1 7.56 28.76 -3.44
CA MET A 1 7.51 27.42 -4.06
C MET A 1 7.81 26.37 -2.99
N GLN A 2 6.78 25.81 -2.34
CA GLN A 2 6.92 24.76 -1.31
C GLN A 2 6.42 23.38 -1.77
N LEU A 3 6.00 23.25 -3.04
CA LEU A 3 5.34 22.05 -3.55
C LEU A 3 6.29 20.99 -4.14
N ILE A 4 7.60 21.26 -4.22
CA ILE A 4 8.56 20.35 -4.88
C ILE A 4 9.32 19.42 -3.91
N SER A 5 9.07 19.48 -2.59
CA SER A 5 9.78 18.63 -1.61
C SER A 5 9.02 17.36 -1.19
N GLY A 6 7.68 17.30 -1.38
CA GLY A 6 6.89 16.14 -0.97
C GLY A 6 7.16 14.85 -1.76
N PHE A 7 7.61 14.97 -3.02
CA PHE A 7 7.95 13.84 -3.90
C PHE A 7 9.11 13.01 -3.36
N VAL A 8 10.08 13.72 -2.82
CA VAL A 8 11.41 13.21 -2.57
C VAL A 8 11.44 12.58 -1.19
N ASP A 9 11.06 13.33 -0.14
CA ASP A 9 11.32 12.96 1.26
C ASP A 9 10.69 11.63 1.71
N THR A 10 9.69 11.10 1.00
CA THR A 10 9.05 9.81 1.34
C THR A 10 9.67 8.60 0.63
N TYR A 11 10.24 8.76 -0.59
CA TYR A 11 10.69 7.63 -1.42
C TYR A 11 12.13 7.73 -1.93
N LEU A 12 12.66 8.95 -2.05
CA LEU A 12 14.07 9.23 -2.27
C LEU A 12 14.55 10.02 -1.07
N THR A 13 15.25 9.39 -0.14
CA THR A 13 15.84 10.10 1.00
C THR A 13 17.00 10.96 0.49
N LEU A 14 16.67 12.04 -0.21
CA LEU A 14 17.66 12.94 -0.76
C LEU A 14 18.23 13.74 0.40
N ASN A 15 19.55 13.75 0.46
CA ASN A 15 20.24 14.67 1.33
C ASN A 15 20.11 16.10 0.76
N GLN A 16 20.53 17.08 1.56
CA GLN A 16 20.42 18.49 1.21
C GLN A 16 21.08 18.85 -0.13
N ALA A 17 22.17 18.19 -0.51
CA ALA A 17 22.86 18.44 -1.78
C ALA A 17 22.05 17.91 -2.97
N GLU A 18 21.44 16.75 -2.84
CA GLU A 18 20.60 16.15 -3.87
C GLU A 18 19.30 16.93 -4.08
N GLU A 19 18.71 17.48 -3.02
CA GLU A 19 17.53 18.36 -3.12
C GLU A 19 17.86 19.66 -3.88
N THR A 20 19.05 20.23 -3.66
CA THR A 20 19.52 21.40 -4.42
C THR A 20 19.69 21.08 -5.90
N ILE A 21 20.37 19.97 -6.23
CA ILE A 21 20.57 19.54 -7.63
C ILE A 21 19.22 19.33 -8.33
N PHE A 22 18.25 18.73 -7.65
CA PHE A 22 16.92 18.51 -8.19
C PHE A 22 16.18 19.84 -8.47
N LYS A 23 16.21 20.79 -7.54
CA LYS A 23 15.59 22.10 -7.73
C LYS A 23 16.21 22.89 -8.89
N GLU A 24 17.53 22.84 -9.02
CA GLU A 24 18.25 23.49 -10.12
C GLU A 24 17.88 22.85 -11.47
N ALA A 25 17.84 21.52 -11.55
CA ALA A 25 17.45 20.82 -12.77
C ALA A 25 16.02 21.15 -13.22
N ILE A 26 15.06 21.22 -12.29
CA ILE A 26 13.67 21.60 -12.61
C ILE A 26 13.57 23.08 -13.03
N ALA A 27 14.42 23.96 -12.50
CA ALA A 27 14.43 25.37 -12.88
C ALA A 27 14.87 25.62 -14.33
N GLU A 28 15.59 24.68 -14.94
CA GLU A 28 15.98 24.75 -16.36
C GLU A 28 14.84 24.36 -17.32
N PHE A 29 13.76 23.75 -16.82
CA PHE A 29 12.64 23.30 -17.64
C PHE A 29 11.69 24.44 -18.03
N SER A 30 11.04 24.30 -19.19
CA SER A 30 9.95 25.20 -19.58
C SER A 30 8.73 25.03 -18.65
N PRO A 31 7.82 26.02 -18.59
CA PRO A 31 6.64 25.93 -17.74
C PRO A 31 5.76 24.69 -17.99
N LEU A 32 5.68 24.24 -19.25
CA LEU A 32 4.92 23.04 -19.63
C LEU A 32 5.60 21.76 -19.10
N GLU A 33 6.92 21.65 -19.25
CA GLU A 33 7.69 20.51 -18.74
C GLU A 33 7.67 20.44 -17.20
N GLN A 34 7.66 21.59 -16.52
CA GLN A 34 7.47 21.64 -15.07
C GLN A 34 6.10 21.10 -14.65
N GLU A 35 5.04 21.39 -15.42
CA GLU A 35 3.70 20.88 -15.17
C GLU A 35 3.63 19.36 -15.37
N ASP A 36 4.20 18.83 -16.46
CA ASP A 36 4.27 17.39 -16.74
C ASP A 36 5.03 16.64 -15.62
N VAL A 37 6.17 17.19 -15.17
CA VAL A 37 6.94 16.61 -14.05
C VAL A 37 6.11 16.60 -12.77
N MET A 38 5.33 17.65 -12.50
CA MET A 38 4.47 17.73 -11.31
C MET A 38 3.33 16.71 -11.36
N GLN A 39 2.72 16.50 -12.54
CA GLN A 39 1.69 15.48 -12.72
C GLN A 39 2.22 14.06 -12.51
N LEU A 40 3.38 13.74 -13.10
CA LEU A 40 4.05 12.45 -12.92
C LEU A 40 4.34 12.22 -11.43
N THR A 41 5.01 13.18 -10.79
CA THR A 41 5.33 13.19 -9.36
C THR A 41 4.10 12.87 -8.49
N THR A 42 2.97 13.51 -8.77
CA THR A 42 1.73 13.31 -8.01
C THR A 42 1.17 11.90 -8.18
N SER A 43 1.16 11.38 -9.41
CA SER A 43 0.67 10.02 -9.71
C SER A 43 1.48 8.95 -8.96
N TRP A 44 2.82 9.01 -9.05
CA TRP A 44 3.70 8.06 -8.38
C TRP A 44 3.59 8.15 -6.85
N MET A 45 3.42 9.36 -6.29
CA MET A 45 3.21 9.55 -4.85
C MET A 45 1.94 8.85 -4.37
N LEU A 46 0.82 9.05 -5.08
CA LEU A 46 -0.46 8.42 -4.73
C LEU A 46 -0.35 6.89 -4.81
N GLN A 47 0.24 6.35 -5.87
CA GLN A 47 0.49 4.91 -6.01
C GLN A 47 1.39 4.37 -4.91
N GLY A 48 2.44 5.10 -4.55
CA GLY A 48 3.34 4.71 -3.46
C GLY A 48 2.60 4.63 -2.13
N ILE A 49 1.82 5.66 -1.78
CA ILE A 49 1.02 5.68 -0.56
C ILE A 49 0.06 4.50 -0.51
N GLU A 50 -0.66 4.25 -1.59
CA GLU A 50 -1.60 3.12 -1.69
C GLU A 50 -0.89 1.78 -1.48
N GLN A 51 0.24 1.54 -2.17
CA GLN A 51 1.05 0.32 -1.99
C GLN A 51 1.63 0.21 -0.58
N GLY A 52 2.06 1.33 0.01
CA GLY A 52 2.61 1.38 1.36
C GLY A 52 1.57 1.00 2.42
N ILE A 53 0.35 1.54 2.28
CA ILE A 53 -0.78 1.20 3.15
C ILE A 53 -1.13 -0.28 2.99
N GLU A 54 -1.29 -0.78 1.77
CA GLU A 54 -1.63 -2.18 1.50
C GLU A 54 -0.59 -3.14 2.10
N ARG A 55 0.70 -2.92 1.83
CA ARG A 55 1.80 -3.75 2.36
C ARG A 55 1.88 -3.68 3.88
N GLY A 56 1.67 -2.48 4.45
CA GLY A 56 1.64 -2.26 5.89
C GLY A 56 0.52 -3.04 6.58
N GLN A 57 -0.71 -2.92 6.07
CA GLN A 57 -1.86 -3.65 6.58
C GLN A 57 -1.67 -5.17 6.47
N LYS A 58 -1.27 -5.69 5.30
CA LYS A 58 -0.98 -7.12 5.11
C LYS A 58 0.06 -7.64 6.11
N SER A 59 1.19 -6.93 6.23
CA SER A 59 2.27 -7.32 7.14
C SER A 59 1.82 -7.35 8.60
N LEU A 60 1.04 -6.35 9.02
CA LEU A 60 0.51 -6.28 10.37
C LEU A 60 -0.49 -7.42 10.65
N LEU A 61 -1.47 -7.62 9.75
CA LEU A 61 -2.49 -8.67 9.88
C LEU A 61 -1.86 -10.07 9.92
N LEU A 62 -0.89 -10.35 9.04
CA LEU A 62 -0.16 -11.63 9.05
C LEU A 62 0.56 -11.87 10.38
N LYS A 63 1.18 -10.84 10.97
CA LYS A 63 1.81 -10.95 12.29
C LYS A 63 0.78 -11.22 13.39
N GLN A 64 -0.37 -10.54 13.36
CA GLN A 64 -1.43 -10.73 14.35
C GLN A 64 -2.05 -12.14 14.25
N ILE A 65 -2.36 -12.59 13.03
CA ILE A 65 -2.89 -13.93 12.78
C ILE A 65 -1.89 -14.99 13.25
N ARG A 66 -0.60 -14.85 12.90
CA ARG A 66 0.46 -15.76 13.38
C ARG A 66 0.58 -15.79 14.89
N HIS A 67 0.50 -14.63 15.53
CA HIS A 67 0.58 -14.54 16.98
C HIS A 67 -0.62 -15.21 17.68
N ARG A 68 -1.83 -15.06 17.11
CA ARG A 68 -3.06 -15.55 17.71
C ARG A 68 -3.34 -17.03 17.43
N PHE A 69 -3.12 -17.47 16.19
CA PHE A 69 -3.53 -18.78 15.69
C PHE A 69 -2.37 -19.67 15.25
N GLY A 70 -1.14 -19.15 15.22
CA GLY A 70 0.04 -19.86 14.71
C GLY A 70 0.22 -19.73 13.20
N GLU A 71 1.11 -20.54 12.63
CA GLU A 71 1.46 -20.42 11.21
C GLU A 71 0.30 -20.76 10.27
N LEU A 72 0.14 -19.92 9.25
CA LEU A 72 -0.84 -20.08 8.18
C LEU A 72 -0.34 -21.08 7.14
N ASN A 73 -1.25 -21.92 6.61
CA ASN A 73 -0.96 -22.75 5.45
C ASN A 73 -0.84 -21.89 4.16
N ALA A 74 -0.27 -22.48 3.11
CA ALA A 74 -0.03 -21.79 1.83
C ALA A 74 -1.33 -21.27 1.16
N VAL A 75 -2.46 -21.96 1.38
CA VAL A 75 -3.76 -21.57 0.79
C VAL A 75 -4.24 -20.26 1.42
N ASN A 76 -4.21 -20.16 2.75
CA ASN A 76 -4.66 -18.97 3.46
C ASN A 76 -3.72 -17.78 3.24
N LEU A 77 -2.40 -18.01 3.13
CA LEU A 77 -1.45 -16.98 2.72
C LEU A 77 -1.77 -16.41 1.33
N SER A 78 -2.06 -17.29 0.36
CA SER A 78 -2.41 -16.86 -1.00
C SER A 78 -3.73 -16.09 -1.04
N ARG A 79 -4.71 -16.47 -0.21
CA ARG A 79 -5.97 -15.75 -0.06
C ARG A 79 -5.76 -14.34 0.49
N ILE A 80 -4.93 -14.18 1.51
CA ILE A 80 -4.62 -12.86 2.10
C ILE A 80 -3.85 -11.98 1.10
N ASP A 81 -2.97 -12.57 0.29
CA ASP A 81 -2.15 -11.83 -0.68
C ASP A 81 -2.97 -11.17 -1.80
N ILE A 82 -4.15 -11.72 -2.13
CA ILE A 82 -5.03 -11.15 -3.16
C ILE A 82 -6.10 -10.19 -2.60
N LEU A 83 -6.18 -10.02 -1.27
CA LEU A 83 -7.17 -9.13 -0.67
C LEU A 83 -6.89 -7.67 -1.02
N THR A 84 -7.96 -6.94 -1.35
CA THR A 84 -7.95 -5.48 -1.53
C THR A 84 -7.84 -4.77 -0.17
N VAL A 85 -7.42 -3.50 -0.17
CA VAL A 85 -7.32 -2.68 1.06
C VAL A 85 -8.63 -2.70 1.89
N PRO A 86 -9.83 -2.51 1.32
CA PRO A 86 -11.07 -2.61 2.10
C PRO A 86 -11.31 -3.99 2.72
N GLN A 87 -10.91 -5.07 2.04
CA GLN A 87 -11.01 -6.41 2.59
C GLN A 87 -9.98 -6.67 3.69
N LEU A 88 -8.79 -6.07 3.61
CA LEU A 88 -7.79 -6.12 4.68
C LEU A 88 -8.28 -5.39 5.93
N GLU A 89 -8.94 -4.23 5.77
CA GLU A 89 -9.56 -3.52 6.88
C GLU A 89 -10.65 -4.36 7.55
N GLN A 90 -11.53 -4.97 6.74
CA GLN A 90 -12.56 -5.88 7.25
C GLN A 90 -11.95 -7.11 7.93
N LEU A 91 -10.87 -7.67 7.39
CA LEU A 91 -10.13 -8.76 8.03
C LEU A 91 -9.60 -8.34 9.41
N GLY A 92 -9.18 -7.08 9.57
CA GLY A 92 -8.76 -6.53 10.85
C GLY A 92 -9.86 -6.56 11.91
N GLU A 93 -11.09 -6.21 11.56
CA GLU A 93 -12.25 -6.28 12.46
C GLU A 93 -12.63 -7.74 12.77
N VAL A 94 -12.77 -8.56 11.74
CA VAL A 94 -13.11 -9.99 11.86
C VAL A 94 -12.07 -10.71 12.73
N LEU A 95 -10.79 -10.37 12.58
CA LEU A 95 -9.72 -10.95 13.37
C LEU A 95 -9.86 -10.65 14.87
N LEU A 96 -10.51 -9.55 15.27
CA LEU A 96 -10.76 -9.24 16.68
C LEU A 96 -11.95 -10.05 17.22
N ASP A 97 -12.97 -10.28 16.39
CA ASP A 97 -14.20 -10.98 16.79
C ASP A 97 -14.11 -12.51 16.69
N CYS A 98 -13.23 -13.05 15.83
CA CYS A 98 -13.05 -14.49 15.69
C CYS A 98 -12.73 -15.14 17.03
N SER A 99 -13.33 -16.27 17.37
CA SER A 99 -12.99 -17.04 18.58
C SER A 99 -11.90 -18.08 18.30
N ASP A 100 -11.88 -18.63 17.09
CA ASP A 100 -10.94 -19.66 16.66
C ASP A 100 -10.47 -19.46 15.21
N PHE A 101 -9.54 -20.33 14.77
CA PHE A 101 -8.99 -20.27 13.42
C PHE A 101 -9.98 -20.70 12.34
N ALA A 102 -10.96 -21.55 12.66
CA ALA A 102 -11.92 -22.06 11.68
C ALA A 102 -12.87 -20.96 11.20
N GLU A 103 -13.28 -20.06 12.09
CA GLU A 103 -14.05 -18.86 11.72
C GLU A 103 -13.27 -17.95 10.75
N LEU A 104 -11.97 -17.76 11.01
CA LEU A 104 -11.08 -17.00 10.11
C LEU A 104 -10.94 -17.68 8.74
N GLU A 105 -10.76 -19.01 8.71
CA GLU A 105 -10.66 -19.77 7.46
C GLU A 105 -11.93 -19.70 6.62
N GLN A 106 -13.10 -19.75 7.26
CA GLN A 106 -14.39 -19.60 6.58
C GLN A 106 -14.53 -18.21 5.96
N TRP A 107 -14.17 -17.16 6.70
CA TRP A 107 -14.20 -15.81 6.16
C TRP A 107 -13.25 -15.65 4.97
N LEU A 108 -12.00 -16.14 5.08
CA LEU A 108 -11.02 -16.10 3.99
C LEU A 108 -11.50 -16.88 2.76
N ALA A 109 -12.19 -18.01 2.94
CA ALA A 109 -12.77 -18.78 1.84
C ALA A 109 -13.88 -18.01 1.12
N ALA A 110 -14.77 -17.33 1.86
CA ALA A 110 -15.85 -16.53 1.29
C ALA A 110 -15.33 -15.34 0.46
N GLN A 111 -14.19 -14.74 0.83
CA GLN A 111 -13.59 -13.65 0.04
C GLN A 111 -13.09 -14.13 -1.33
N SER A 112 -12.62 -15.38 -1.43
CA SER A 112 -12.16 -15.98 -2.70
C SER A 112 -13.28 -16.39 -3.66
N GLU A 113 -14.56 -16.31 -3.25
CA GLU A 113 -15.73 -16.65 -4.09
C GLU A 113 -16.42 -15.43 -4.71
N THR A 114 -15.91 -14.22 -4.48
CA THR A 114 -16.51 -13.00 -5.06
C THR A 114 -16.22 -12.94 -6.56
N PRO A 115 -17.25 -12.94 -7.44
CA PRO A 115 -17.06 -13.05 -8.87
C PRO A 115 -16.47 -11.77 -9.46
N GLU A 116 -15.53 -11.99 -10.39
CA GLU A 116 -15.03 -11.11 -11.46
C GLU A 116 -15.61 -9.68 -11.48
N ARG A 117 -14.73 -8.69 -11.30
CA ARG A 117 -14.94 -7.33 -11.80
C ARG A 117 -15.37 -7.44 -13.27
N LYS A 118 -16.65 -7.18 -13.54
CA LYS A 118 -17.12 -6.82 -14.88
C LYS A 118 -16.32 -5.60 -15.33
N ILE A 119 -15.53 -5.81 -16.38
CA ILE A 119 -14.99 -4.75 -17.25
C ILE A 119 -16.15 -4.24 -18.12
#